data_AF-A0A2A5BXS4-F1
#
_entry.id   AF-A0A2A5BXS4-F1
#
_cell.length_a   1.000
_cell.length_b   1.000
_cell.length_c   1.000
_cell.angle_alpha   90.00
_cell.angle_beta   90.00
_cell.angle_gamma   90.00
#
_symmetry.space_group_name_H-M   'P 1'
#
loop_
_entity.id
_entity.type
_entity.pdbx_description
1 polymer ?
#
loop_
_entity_poly.entity_id
_entity_poly.type
_entity_poly.pdbx_seq_one_letter_code
_entity_poly.pdbx_strand_id
1 'polypeptide(L)' 'KKQYPSIRITSHPGPLTLIDGTPNDADLLHAARIAGRFSKGRMEQMTVEITKIGGVTTTHTITPMRPDEVKQEWYI' A
#
# COMPACT_ATOMS: atom_id res chain seq x y z
N LYS A 1 -7.20 18.28 -12.13
CA LYS A 1 -6.18 17.21 -11.92
C LYS A 1 -6.71 16.31 -10.80
N LYS A 2 -7.06 15.04 -11.07
CA LYS A 2 -7.47 14.12 -9.98
C LYS A 2 -6.23 13.83 -9.13
N GLN A 3 -6.28 14.16 -7.85
CA GLN A 3 -5.24 13.81 -6.89
C GLN A 3 -5.68 12.54 -6.17
N TYR A 4 -4.84 11.53 -6.19
CA TYR A 4 -5.08 10.26 -5.50
C TYR A 4 -4.10 10.14 -4.35
N PRO A 5 -4.52 9.65 -3.17
CA PRO A 5 -3.55 9.11 -2.23
C PRO A 5 -2.65 8.09 -2.92
N SER A 6 -1.40 8.04 -2.50
CA SER A 6 -0.43 7.11 -3.05
C SER A 6 0.33 6.38 -1.96
N ILE A 7 0.74 5.15 -2.27
CA ILE A 7 1.54 4.30 -1.40
C ILE A 7 2.78 3.88 -2.17
N ARG A 8 3.94 4.07 -1.55
CA ARG A 8 5.24 3.66 -2.06
C ARG A 8 5.96 2.80 -1.04
N ILE A 9 6.35 1.59 -1.44
CA ILE A 9 7.27 0.79 -0.64
C ILE A 9 8.68 1.38 -0.80
N THR A 10 9.32 1.74 0.30
CA THR A 10 10.66 2.37 0.28
C THR A 10 11.78 1.41 0.66
N SER A 11 11.44 0.37 1.43
CA SER A 11 12.39 -0.67 1.85
C SER A 11 12.70 -1.71 0.77
N HIS A 12 11.79 -1.92 -0.18
CA HIS A 12 11.89 -2.94 -1.22
C HIS A 12 11.37 -2.43 -2.56
N PRO A 13 11.91 -2.92 -3.68
CA PRO A 13 11.33 -2.64 -4.99
C PRO A 13 9.87 -3.12 -5.07
N GLY A 14 8.97 -2.22 -5.46
CA GLY A 14 7.54 -2.48 -5.51
C GLY A 14 6.80 -1.46 -6.37
N PRO A 15 5.50 -1.67 -6.63
CA PRO A 15 4.69 -0.75 -7.41
C PRO A 15 4.43 0.55 -6.63
N LEU A 16 4.27 1.66 -7.37
CA LEU A 16 3.56 2.83 -6.86
C LEU A 16 2.07 2.53 -6.92
N THR A 17 1.41 2.52 -5.77
CA THR A 17 -0.02 2.20 -5.68
C THR A 17 -0.81 3.48 -5.50
N LEU A 18 -1.85 3.68 -6.33
CA LEU A 18 -2.79 4.79 -6.21
C LEU A 18 -4.10 4.26 -5.63
N ILE A 19 -4.73 5.05 -4.76
CA ILE A 19 -5.96 4.67 -4.08
C ILE A 19 -7.07 5.59 -4.56
N ASP A 20 -8.17 5.03 -5.05
CA ASP A 20 -9.34 5.81 -5.44
C ASP A 20 -10.33 5.94 -4.27
N GLY A 21 -11.12 7.01 -4.27
CA GLY A 21 -12.09 7.34 -3.22
C GLY A 21 -11.55 8.20 -2.08
N THR A 22 -12.18 8.09 -0.91
CA THR A 22 -11.87 8.87 0.29
C THR A 22 -11.51 7.94 1.47
N PRO A 23 -10.39 7.21 1.39
CA PRO A 23 -9.98 6.25 2.40
C PRO A 23 -9.61 6.96 3.72
N ASN A 24 -9.90 6.31 4.84
CA ASN A 24 -9.37 6.70 6.15
C ASN A 24 -7.96 6.08 6.36
N ASP A 25 -7.35 6.34 7.51
CA ASP A 25 -5.97 5.90 7.79
C ASP A 25 -5.84 4.37 7.90
N ALA A 26 -6.87 3.69 8.42
CA ALA A 26 -6.89 2.23 8.47
C ALA A 26 -7.02 1.62 7.07
N ASP A 27 -7.85 2.22 6.20
CA ASP A 27 -7.99 1.80 4.80
C ASP A 27 -6.67 1.96 4.05
N LEU A 28 -5.95 3.07 4.27
CA LEU A 28 -4.65 3.33 3.66
C LEU A 28 -3.58 2.32 4.12
N LEU A 29 -3.55 1.99 5.41
CA LEU A 29 -2.65 0.95 5.93
C LEU A 29 -3.01 -0.43 5.38
N HIS A 30 -4.30 -0.74 5.25
CA HIS A 30 -4.77 -1.99 4.66
C HIS A 30 -4.35 -2.10 3.19
N ALA A 31 -4.57 -1.04 2.41
CA ALA A 31 -4.11 -0.95 1.02
C ALA A 31 -2.58 -1.08 0.90
N ALA A 32 -1.82 -0.56 1.87
CA ALA A 32 -0.37 -0.70 1.88
C ALA A 32 0.07 -2.15 2.05
N ARG A 33 -0.62 -2.93 2.90
CA ARG A 33 -0.34 -4.37 3.06
C ARG A 33 -0.61 -5.14 1.76
N ILE A 34 -1.64 -4.76 1.01
CA ILE A 34 -1.92 -5.31 -0.33
C ILE A 34 -0.78 -4.95 -1.28
N ALA A 35 -0.39 -3.68 -1.37
CA ALA A 35 0.72 -3.23 -2.23
C ALA A 35 2.04 -3.97 -1.91
N GLY A 36 2.33 -4.18 -0.63
CA GLY A 36 3.49 -4.95 -0.17
C GLY A 36 3.50 -6.40 -0.68
N ARG A 37 2.34 -7.05 -0.82
CA ARG A 37 2.23 -8.41 -1.37
C ARG A 37 2.79 -8.51 -2.79
N PHE A 38 2.58 -7.47 -3.59
CA PHE A 38 3.02 -7.38 -4.97
C PHE A 38 4.43 -6.78 -5.13
N SER A 39 5.14 -6.57 -4.02
CA SER A 39 6.51 -6.07 -3.99
C SER A 39 7.53 -7.20 -3.80
N LYS A 40 8.82 -6.90 -4.02
CA LYS A 40 9.91 -7.79 -3.58
C LYS A 40 9.93 -7.84 -2.05
N GLY A 41 10.36 -8.97 -1.47
CA GLY A 41 10.35 -9.13 0.00
C GLY A 41 8.96 -9.36 0.59
N ARG A 42 7.95 -9.80 -0.19
CA ARG A 42 6.54 -10.03 0.21
C ARG A 42 6.26 -10.97 1.40
N MET A 43 7.30 -11.44 2.10
CA MET A 43 7.24 -12.25 3.32
C MET A 43 7.91 -11.54 4.51
N GLU A 44 8.51 -10.38 4.29
CA GLU A 44 9.30 -9.60 5.23
C GLU A 44 8.55 -8.32 5.60
N GLN A 45 8.90 -7.75 6.75
CA GLN A 45 8.38 -6.46 7.16
C GLN A 45 8.92 -5.35 6.25
N MET A 46 8.08 -4.36 5.92
CA MET A 46 8.41 -3.31 4.96
C MET A 46 8.15 -1.91 5.51
N THR A 47 9.05 -0.99 5.20
CA THR A 47 8.81 0.45 5.33
C THR A 47 8.08 0.98 4.09
N VAL A 48 7.04 1.78 4.33
CA VAL A 48 6.18 2.37 3.31
C VAL A 48 5.93 3.85 3.58
N GLU A 49 5.82 4.62 2.51
CA GLU A 49 5.36 6.01 2.53
C GLU A 49 3.93 6.07 2.00
N ILE A 50 3.05 6.73 2.75
CA ILE A 50 1.67 6.98 2.38
C ILE A 50 1.49 8.49 2.24
N THR A 51 1.20 8.94 1.02
CA THR A 51 0.91 10.34 0.71
C THR A 51 -0.59 10.53 0.57
N LYS A 52 -1.19 11.36 1.42
CA LYS A 52 -2.62 11.71 1.36
C LYS A 52 -2.89 12.80 0.31
N ILE A 53 -4.17 12.99 -0.03
CA ILE A 53 -4.62 14.16 -0.81
C ILE A 53 -4.18 15.43 -0.05
N GLY A 54 -3.46 16.32 -0.73
CA GLY A 54 -2.83 17.50 -0.12
C GLY A 54 -1.32 17.35 0.13
N GLY A 55 -0.73 16.18 -0.16
CA GLY A 55 0.73 16.00 -0.19
C GLY A 55 1.37 15.67 1.15
N VAL A 56 0.57 15.48 2.21
CA VAL A 56 1.08 15.03 3.51
C VAL A 56 1.52 13.57 3.39
N THR A 57 2.81 13.32 3.60
CA THR A 57 3.41 11.99 3.57
C THR A 57 3.72 11.51 4.98
N THR A 58 3.36 10.26 5.28
CA THR A 58 3.68 9.58 6.55
C THR A 58 4.36 8.25 6.27
N THR A 59 5.30 7.89 7.14
CA THR A 59 6.07 6.64 7.01
C THR A 59 5.56 5.62 8.02
N HIS A 60 5.34 4.40 7.55
CA HIS A 60 4.82 3.30 8.35
C HIS A 60 5.63 2.03 8.12
N THR A 61 5.59 1.16 9.13
CA THR A 61 6.10 -0.20 9.01
C THR A 61 4.92 -1.15 8.91
N ILE A 62 4.87 -1.97 7.87
CA ILE A 62 3.78 -2.92 7.61
C ILE A 62 4.30 -4.33 7.40
N THR A 63 3.43 -5.31 7.62
CA THR A 63 3.63 -6.69 7.17
C THR A 63 2.75 -6.90 5.94
N PRO A 64 3.31 -7.27 4.77
CA PRO A 64 2.53 -7.61 3.58
C PRO A 64 1.42 -8.60 3.89
N MET A 65 0.34 -8.54 3.12
CA MET A 65 -0.65 -9.61 3.18
C MET A 65 -0.04 -10.95 2.77
N ARG A 66 -0.51 -12.01 3.39
CA ARG A 66 -0.26 -13.39 2.99
C ARG A 66 -1.14 -13.76 1.79
N PRO A 67 -0.79 -14.80 1.02
CA PRO A 67 -1.59 -15.20 -0.15
C PRO A 67 -3.06 -15.51 0.18
N ASP A 68 -3.33 -16.06 1.36
CA ASP A 68 -4.67 -16.40 1.87
C ASP A 68 -5.47 -15.21 2.39
N GLU A 69 -4.82 -14.08 2.67
CA GLU A 69 -5.47 -12.82 3.05
C GLU A 69 -5.95 -12.02 1.81
N VAL A 70 -5.40 -12.29 0.63
CA VAL A 70 -5.80 -11.64 -0.62
C VAL A 70 -6.94 -12.44 -1.25
N LYS A 71 -8.09 -11.79 -1.46
CA LYS A 71 -9.22 -12.45 -2.10
C LYS A 71 -8.86 -12.87 -3.53
N GLN A 72 -9.15 -14.14 -3.86
CA GLN A 72 -8.90 -14.67 -5.21
C GLN A 72 -9.64 -13.87 -6.29
N GLU A 73 -10.83 -13.35 -5.97
CA GLU A 73 -11.63 -12.52 -6.88
C GLU A 73 -10.98 -11.18 -7.28
N TRP A 74 -9.91 -10.75 -6.59
CA TRP A 74 -9.17 -9.53 -6.93
C TRP A 74 -8.08 -9.73 -7.99
N TYR A 75 -7.71 -10.98 -8.26
CA TYR A 75 -6.79 -11.29 -9.35
C TYR A 75 -7.56 -11.22 -10.67
N ILE A 76 -7.11 -10.34 -11.56
CA ILE A 76 -7.66 -10.10 -12.91
C ILE A 76 -6.68 -10.63 -13.95
#